data_AF-A0AAP3CMV1-F1
#
_entry.id   AF-A0AAP3CMV1-F1
#
_cell.length_a   1.000
_cell.length_b   1.000
_cell.length_c   1.000
_cell.angle_alpha   90.00
_cell.angle_beta   90.00
_cell.angle_gamma   90.00
#
_symmetry.space_group_name_H-M   'P 1'
#
loop_
_entity.id
_entity.type
_entity.pdbx_description
1 polymer ?
#
loop_
_entity_poly.entity_id
_entity_poly.type
_entity_poly.pdbx_seq_one_letter_code
_entity_poly.pdbx_strand_id
1 'polypeptide(L)'
;MADYKDVYESFWKQIIEDETGSINKDQLMKELCDYKYLLDSIPGVYEEVTCNTVSKPFADPKYVIESHREAFINKRIALDDLRNMSVAAKHYSPYETVVSLGAIEGLLK
;
A
#
# COMPACT_ATOMS: atom_id res chain seq x y z
N MET A 1 -9.30 21.93 -3.30
CA MET A 1 -9.86 21.19 -4.45
C MET A 1 -9.82 22.15 -5.64
N ALA A 2 -9.28 21.75 -6.78
CA ALA A 2 -9.26 22.62 -7.96
C ALA A 2 -10.69 22.91 -8.43
N ASP A 3 -10.92 24.08 -9.03
CA ASP A 3 -12.21 24.41 -9.62
C ASP A 3 -12.49 23.46 -10.79
N TYR A 4 -13.72 22.94 -10.86
CA TYR A 4 -14.07 21.95 -11.87
C TYR A 4 -13.99 22.51 -13.29
N LYS A 5 -14.20 23.83 -13.47
CA LYS A 5 -14.05 24.50 -14.77
C LYS A 5 -12.59 24.60 -15.18
N ASP A 6 -11.71 24.89 -14.23
CA ASP A 6 -10.28 24.95 -14.52
C ASP A 6 -9.76 23.58 -14.95
N VAL A 7 -10.15 22.51 -14.23
CA VAL A 7 -9.78 21.13 -14.59
C VAL A 7 -10.38 20.73 -15.93
N TYR A 8 -11.58 21.21 -16.25
CA TYR A 8 -12.17 20.99 -17.57
C TYR A 8 -11.32 21.64 -18.66
N GLU A 9 -11.10 22.95 -18.57
CA GLU A 9 -10.38 23.71 -19.60
C GLU A 9 -8.91 23.28 -19.73
N SER A 10 -8.24 22.95 -18.62
CA SER A 10 -6.81 22.64 -18.62
C SER A 10 -6.47 21.18 -18.95
N PHE A 11 -7.42 20.25 -18.76
CA PHE A 11 -7.15 18.82 -18.90
C PHE A 11 -8.20 18.10 -19.75
N TRP A 12 -9.48 18.18 -19.39
CA TRP A 12 -10.51 17.36 -20.05
C TRP A 12 -10.85 17.81 -21.46
N LYS A 13 -10.87 19.12 -21.71
CA LYS A 13 -11.31 19.70 -22.99
C LYS A 13 -10.63 19.07 -24.20
N GLN A 14 -9.31 19.01 -24.18
CA GLN A 14 -8.50 18.42 -25.26
C GLN A 14 -8.67 16.89 -25.41
N ILE A 15 -9.24 16.22 -24.40
CA ILE A 15 -9.48 14.78 -24.41
C ILE A 15 -10.87 14.49 -24.96
N ILE A 16 -11.89 15.23 -24.52
CA ILE A 16 -13.30 14.88 -24.77
C ILE A 16 -14.00 15.76 -25.81
N GLU A 17 -13.42 16.87 -26.25
CA GLU A 17 -13.93 17.66 -27.38
C GLU A 17 -13.26 17.26 -28.69
N ASP A 18 -13.99 17.36 -29.79
CA ASP A 18 -13.47 17.25 -31.15
C ASP A 18 -12.91 18.59 -31.67
N GLU A 19 -12.38 18.59 -32.89
CA GLU A 19 -11.81 19.79 -33.54
C GLU A 19 -12.84 20.93 -33.74
N THR A 20 -14.14 20.63 -33.63
CA THR A 20 -15.23 21.60 -33.74
C THR A 20 -15.65 22.19 -32.39
N GLY A 21 -15.07 21.72 -31.29
CA GLY A 21 -15.46 22.07 -29.92
C GLY A 21 -16.74 21.36 -29.46
N SER A 22 -17.16 20.31 -30.16
CA SER A 22 -18.29 19.47 -29.74
C SER A 22 -17.79 18.29 -28.90
N ILE A 23 -18.57 17.87 -27.90
CA ILE A 23 -18.19 16.71 -27.07
C ILE A 23 -18.23 15.43 -27.91
N ASN A 24 -17.08 14.78 -28.01
CA ASN A 24 -16.92 13.42 -28.52
C ASN A 24 -17.45 12.42 -27.48
N LYS A 25 -18.70 11.97 -27.69
CA LYS A 25 -19.38 11.06 -26.76
C LYS A 25 -18.69 9.71 -26.59
N ASP A 26 -18.11 9.17 -27.66
CA ASP A 26 -17.41 7.87 -27.62
C ASP A 26 -16.16 7.97 -26.75
N GLN A 27 -15.41 9.07 -26.87
CA GLN A 27 -14.24 9.31 -26.03
C GLN A 27 -14.66 9.54 -24.57
N LEU A 28 -15.69 10.35 -24.33
CA LEU A 28 -16.23 10.55 -22.99
C LEU A 28 -16.63 9.23 -22.32
N MET A 29 -17.28 8.32 -23.04
CA MET A 29 -17.69 7.01 -22.51
C MET A 29 -16.49 6.14 -22.13
N LYS A 30 -15.39 6.19 -22.90
CA LYS A 30 -14.15 5.47 -22.56
C LYS A 30 -13.54 6.01 -21.27
N GLU A 31 -13.38 7.33 -21.17
CA GLU A 31 -12.82 7.97 -19.97
C GLU A 31 -13.65 7.70 -18.72
N LEU A 32 -14.98 7.71 -18.83
CA LEU A 32 -15.87 7.36 -17.72
C LEU A 32 -15.76 5.89 -17.31
N CYS A 33 -15.52 4.98 -18.26
CA CYS A 33 -15.26 3.57 -17.98
C CYS A 33 -13.97 3.39 -17.19
N ASP A 34 -12.88 4.03 -17.62
CA ASP A 34 -11.58 3.99 -16.95
C ASP A 34 -11.67 4.61 -15.55
N TYR A 35 -12.39 5.73 -15.42
CA TYR A 35 -12.64 6.35 -14.12
C TYR A 35 -13.44 5.45 -13.19
N LYS A 36 -14.46 4.73 -13.69
CA LYS A 36 -15.21 3.75 -12.89
C LYS A 36 -14.29 2.63 -12.39
N TYR A 37 -13.39 2.13 -13.25
CA TYR A 37 -12.41 1.11 -12.86
C TYR A 37 -11.48 1.60 -11.75
N LEU A 38 -11.01 2.84 -11.81
CA LEU A 38 -10.22 3.46 -10.75
C LEU A 38 -11.00 3.54 -9.43
N LEU A 39 -12.26 3.96 -9.47
CA LEU A 39 -13.12 4.05 -8.28
C LEU A 39 -13.38 2.70 -7.61
N ASP A 40 -13.44 1.62 -8.40
CA ASP A 40 -13.62 0.27 -7.86
C ASP A 40 -12.31 -0.31 -7.29
N SER A 41 -11.18 0.00 -7.92
CA SER A 41 -9.89 -0.62 -7.60
C SER A 41 -9.17 0.07 -6.43
N ILE A 42 -9.20 1.41 -6.37
CA ILE A 42 -8.44 2.19 -5.38
C ILE A 42 -8.82 1.86 -3.93
N PRO A 43 -10.11 1.74 -3.56
CA PRO A 43 -10.52 1.29 -2.22
C PRO A 43 -9.84 0.00 -1.77
N GLY A 44 -9.84 -1.02 -2.62
CA GLY A 44 -9.24 -2.32 -2.30
C GLY A 44 -7.72 -2.24 -2.11
N VAL A 45 -7.05 -1.42 -2.91
CA VAL A 45 -5.61 -1.15 -2.72
C VAL A 45 -5.36 -0.47 -1.38
N TYR A 46 -6.14 0.56 -1.04
CA TYR A 46 -5.99 1.26 0.23
C TYR A 46 -6.24 0.32 1.41
N GLU A 47 -7.27 -0.51 1.35
CA GLU A 47 -7.57 -1.48 2.41
C GLU A 47 -6.40 -2.45 2.59
N GLU A 48 -5.89 -3.03 1.51
CA GLU A 48 -4.80 -4.00 1.58
C GLU A 48 -3.52 -3.38 2.19
N VAL A 49 -3.09 -2.21 1.71
CA VAL A 49 -1.81 -1.62 2.14
C VAL A 49 -1.87 -0.96 3.51
N THR A 50 -3.06 -0.66 4.02
CA THR A 50 -3.28 -0.01 5.32
C THR A 50 -3.87 -0.96 6.37
N CYS A 51 -3.85 -2.27 6.13
CA CYS A 51 -4.45 -3.28 7.02
C CYS A 51 -5.92 -3.01 7.35
N ASN A 52 -6.73 -2.69 6.33
CA ASN A 52 -8.17 -2.42 6.36
C ASN A 52 -8.57 -1.16 7.16
N THR A 53 -7.66 -0.20 7.33
CA THR A 53 -7.95 1.05 8.06
C THR A 53 -8.47 2.17 7.15
N VAL A 54 -8.12 2.15 5.86
CA VAL A 54 -8.54 3.16 4.88
C VAL A 54 -9.16 2.51 3.65
N SER A 55 -10.36 2.93 3.27
CA SER A 55 -11.08 2.37 2.11
C SER A 55 -11.74 3.42 1.21
N LYS A 56 -11.67 4.70 1.58
CA LYS A 56 -12.33 5.77 0.81
C LYS A 56 -11.53 6.04 -0.47
N PRO A 57 -12.15 6.00 -1.67
CA PRO A 57 -11.44 6.25 -2.93
C PRO A 57 -10.76 7.63 -2.99
N PHE A 58 -11.34 8.62 -2.30
CA PHE A 58 -10.84 9.99 -2.23
C PHE A 58 -10.13 10.32 -0.90
N ALA A 59 -9.63 9.31 -0.19
CA ALA A 59 -8.80 9.55 0.98
C ALA A 59 -7.59 10.43 0.60
N ASP A 60 -7.18 11.33 1.50
CA ASP A 60 -5.97 12.13 1.28
C ASP A 60 -4.78 11.17 1.12
N PRO A 61 -4.02 11.26 0.01
CA PRO A 61 -2.86 10.39 -0.22
C PRO A 61 -1.86 10.40 0.95
N LYS A 62 -1.69 11.53 1.65
CA LYS A 62 -0.81 11.61 2.82
C LYS A 62 -1.25 10.66 3.92
N TYR A 63 -2.55 10.61 4.20
CA TYR A 63 -3.10 9.74 5.23
C TYR A 63 -2.93 8.26 4.85
N VAL A 64 -3.20 7.90 3.59
CA VAL A 64 -2.97 6.53 3.09
C VAL A 64 -1.50 6.12 3.25
N ILE A 65 -0.56 7.01 2.90
CA ILE A 65 0.88 6.76 3.02
C ILE A 65 1.31 6.60 4.47
N GLU A 66 0.80 7.43 5.37
CA GLU A 66 1.08 7.35 6.81
C GLU A 66 0.55 6.04 7.40
N SER A 67 -0.72 5.70 7.16
CA SER A 67 -1.31 4.43 7.62
C SER A 67 -0.56 3.22 7.04
N HIS A 68 -0.14 3.28 5.78
CA HIS A 68 0.71 2.25 5.20
C HIS A 68 2.04 2.11 5.94
N ARG A 69 2.74 3.21 6.22
CA ARG A 69 4.03 3.19 6.92
C ARG A 69 3.93 2.66 8.36
N GLU A 70 2.84 2.98 9.06
CA GLU A 70 2.58 2.44 10.39
C GLU A 70 2.32 0.93 10.36
N ALA A 71 1.58 0.46 9.35
CA ALA A 71 1.33 -0.96 9.15
C ALA A 71 2.53 -1.73 8.56
N PHE A 72 3.44 -1.03 7.88
CA PHE A 72 4.53 -1.63 7.14
C PHE A 72 5.66 -2.10 8.06
N ILE A 73 5.84 -3.41 8.18
CA ILE A 73 6.98 -4.00 8.85
C ILE A 73 8.07 -4.32 7.81
N ASN A 74 9.21 -3.64 7.92
CA ASN A 74 10.36 -3.98 7.10
C ASN A 74 10.92 -5.35 7.53
N LYS A 75 10.74 -6.37 6.67
CA LYS A 75 11.14 -7.76 6.94
C LYS A 75 12.60 -7.89 7.41
N ARG A 76 13.53 -7.15 6.83
CA ARG A 76 14.95 -7.24 7.21
C ARG A 76 15.15 -6.73 8.64
N ILE A 77 14.59 -5.56 8.95
CA ILE A 77 14.68 -4.96 10.29
C ILE A 77 14.03 -5.88 11.32
N ALA A 78 12.84 -6.41 11.04
CA ALA A 78 12.17 -7.34 11.94
C ALA A 78 12.98 -8.61 12.20
N LEU A 79 13.64 -9.19 11.18
CA LEU A 79 14.51 -10.35 11.36
C LEU A 79 15.76 -10.03 12.17
N ASP A 80 16.37 -8.86 11.95
CA ASP A 80 17.52 -8.40 12.73
C ASP A 80 17.15 -8.17 14.20
N ASP A 81 16.00 -7.55 14.48
CA ASP A 81 15.48 -7.35 15.83
C ASP A 81 15.19 -8.68 16.53
N LEU A 82 14.53 -9.62 15.84
CA LEU A 82 14.28 -10.97 16.37
C LEU A 82 15.60 -11.70 16.69
N ARG A 83 16.61 -11.56 15.83
CA ARG A 83 17.94 -12.14 16.05
C ARG A 83 18.60 -11.53 17.29
N ASN A 84 18.58 -10.21 17.42
CA ASN A 84 19.15 -9.50 18.57
C ASN A 84 18.45 -9.89 19.88
N MET A 85 17.11 -9.96 19.87
CA MET A 85 16.32 -10.45 21.01
C MET A 85 16.69 -11.88 21.39
N SER A 86 16.90 -12.78 20.41
CA SER A 86 17.30 -14.16 20.68
C SER A 86 18.68 -14.28 21.35
N VAL A 87 19.63 -13.40 20.99
CA VAL A 87 20.97 -13.35 21.57
C VAL A 87 20.93 -12.75 22.98
N ALA A 88 20.13 -11.71 23.18
CA ALA A 88 19.91 -11.10 24.50
C ALA A 88 19.26 -12.11 25.46
N ALA A 89 18.22 -12.83 25.03
CA ALA A 89 17.56 -13.85 25.85
C ALA A 89 18.53 -14.96 26.31
N LYS A 90 19.51 -15.36 25.48
CA LYS A 90 20.56 -16.31 25.87
C LYS A 90 21.47 -15.78 26.98
N HIS A 91 21.66 -14.47 27.09
CA HIS A 91 22.48 -13.87 28.15
C HIS A 91 21.75 -13.74 29.49
N TYR A 92 20.40 -13.70 29.49
CA TYR A 92 19.60 -13.54 30.70
C TYR A 92 18.97 -14.84 31.23
N SER A 93 19.12 -15.98 30.54
CA SER A 93 18.64 -17.26 31.05
C SER A 93 19.54 -17.76 32.20
N PRO A 94 19.01 -17.93 33.42
CA PRO A 94 19.76 -18.50 34.55
C PRO A 94 19.94 -20.03 34.42
N TYR A 95 19.36 -20.64 33.37
CA TYR A 95 19.57 -22.04 33.03
C TYR A 95 20.65 -22.11 31.95
N GLU A 96 21.89 -22.28 32.38
CA GLU A 96 22.96 -22.83 31.55
C GLU A 96 22.50 -24.16 30.97
N THR A 97 22.12 -24.15 29.69
CA THR A 97 22.61 -25.07 28.65
C THR A 97 22.00 -24.55 27.36
N VAL A 98 22.72 -23.66 26.68
CA VAL A 98 22.36 -23.26 25.31
C VAL A 98 22.48 -24.50 24.45
N VAL A 99 21.35 -25.09 24.05
CA VAL A 99 21.33 -26.14 23.04
C VAL A 99 21.94 -25.52 21.78
N SER A 100 23.22 -25.80 21.52
CA SER A 100 23.90 -25.39 20.30
C SER A 100 23.11 -25.96 19.11
N LEU A 101 23.11 -25.26 17.96
CA LEU A 101 22.41 -25.74 16.76
C LEU A 101 22.80 -27.20 16.40
N GLY A 102 24.02 -27.64 16.71
CA GLY A 102 24.45 -29.02 16.52
C GLY A 102 23.76 -30.06 17.41
N ALA A 103 23.16 -29.66 18.54
CA ALA A 103 22.37 -30.57 19.39
C ALA A 103 20.94 -30.79 18.86
N ILE A 104 20.43 -29.92 17.99
CA ILE A 104 19.14 -30.12 17.30
C ILE A 104 19.30 -31.09 16.12
N GLU A 105 20.43 -31.06 15.41
CA GLU A 105 20.72 -31.97 14.30
C GLU A 105 20.86 -33.45 14.73
N GLY A 106 21.21 -33.72 15.98
CA GLY A 106 21.27 -35.07 16.53
C GLY A 106 19.90 -35.69 16.87
N LEU A 107 18.86 -34.88 17.00
CA LEU A 107 17.50 -35.31 17.37
C LEU A 107 16.59 -35.57 16.15
N LEU A 108 17.06 -35.26 14.94
CA LEU A 108 16.34 -35.47 13.67
C LEU A 108 16.82 -36.70 12.88
N LYS A 109 17.41 -37.70 13.57
CA LYS A 109 17.70 -39.03 13.01
C LYS A 109 16.66 -40.05 13.42
#